data_AF-A0A2M7H7L7-F1
#
_entry.id   AF-A0A2M7H7L7-F1
#
_cell.length_a   1.000
_cell.length_b   1.000
_cell.length_c   1.000
_cell.angle_alpha   90.00
_cell.angle_beta   90.00
_cell.angle_gamma   90.00
#
_symmetry.space_group_name_H-M   'P 1'
#
loop_
_entity.id
_entity.type
_entity.pdbx_description
1 polymer ?
#
loop_
_entity_poly.entity_id
_entity_poly.type
_entity_poly.pdbx_seq_one_letter_code
_entity_poly.pdbx_strand_id
1 'polypeptide(L)'
;MKQKLEQVKDVTRLFEGLQESRTKLRLFGGKGGVGKTTTAAATSLYLSEQGEKVLVLSSDPAPSLSDIFERRVGGEIVEIKENLYAIEIDATKAVEHLKDKYGVVALNTISTIVPIEEEALDDIPN
;
A
#
# COMPACT_ATOMS: atom_id res chain seq x y z
N MET A 1 12.13 -0.41 34.47
CA MET A 1 10.74 0.16 34.39
C MET A 1 10.70 1.51 33.69
N LYS A 2 11.45 2.54 34.14
CA LYS A 2 11.50 3.88 33.50
C LYS A 2 11.83 3.87 31.99
N GLN A 3 12.82 3.08 31.58
CA GLN A 3 13.26 3.01 30.17
C GLN A 3 12.18 2.40 29.23
N LYS A 4 11.37 1.48 29.74
CA LYS A 4 10.25 0.87 29.01
C LYS A 4 9.07 1.83 28.90
N LEU A 5 8.87 2.70 29.90
CA LEU A 5 7.87 3.76 29.87
C LEU A 5 8.24 4.91 28.91
N GLU A 6 9.52 5.25 28.77
CA GLU A 6 9.95 6.28 27.80
C GLU A 6 9.75 5.82 26.34
N GLN A 7 10.09 4.57 26.02
CA GLN A 7 9.84 4.02 24.68
C GLN A 7 8.35 4.04 24.30
N VAL A 8 7.45 3.82 25.26
CA VAL A 8 6.00 3.89 25.02
C VAL A 8 5.56 5.31 24.69
N LYS A 9 6.12 6.33 25.37
CA LYS A 9 5.82 7.75 25.09
C LYS A 9 6.31 8.18 23.71
N ASP A 10 7.47 7.71 23.27
CA ASP A 10 8.00 8.02 21.94
C ASP A 10 7.11 7.47 20.84
N VAL A 11 6.57 6.26 21.03
CA VAL A 11 5.60 5.67 20.11
C VAL A 11 4.31 6.51 20.09
N THR A 12 3.73 6.86 21.24
CA THR A 12 2.51 7.70 21.29
C THR A 12 2.69 9.02 20.55
N ARG A 13 3.82 9.70 20.73
CA ARG A 13 4.13 10.95 20.02
C ARG A 13 4.22 10.79 18.50
N LEU A 14 4.70 9.64 18.01
CA LEU A 14 4.69 9.35 16.58
C LEU A 14 3.26 9.29 16.05
N PHE A 15 2.33 8.68 16.79
CA PHE A 15 0.92 8.62 16.40
C PHE A 15 0.23 10.00 16.48
N GLU A 16 0.52 10.81 17.49
CA GLU A 16 0.01 12.19 17.60
C GLU A 16 0.49 13.05 16.42
N GLY A 17 1.79 12.98 16.09
CA GLY A 17 2.36 13.69 14.94
C GLY A 17 1.80 13.23 13.58
N LEU A 18 1.28 12.00 13.50
CA LEU A 18 0.60 11.53 12.29
C LEU A 18 -0.74 12.22 12.08
N GLN A 19 -1.46 12.62 13.14
CA GLN A 19 -2.78 13.24 13.05
C GLN A 19 -2.72 14.74 12.68
N GLU A 20 -1.72 15.46 13.19
CA GLU A 20 -1.52 16.88 12.88
C GLU A 20 -1.09 17.12 11.42
N SER A 21 -0.65 16.06 10.76
CA SER A 21 -0.16 16.06 9.40
C SER A 21 -1.31 15.95 8.39
N ARG A 22 -1.33 16.83 7.38
CA ARG A 22 -2.24 16.71 6.20
C ARG A 22 -1.81 15.59 5.22
N THR A 23 -0.90 14.70 5.61
CA THR A 23 -0.38 13.63 4.77
C THR A 23 -1.46 12.60 4.43
N LYS A 24 -1.79 12.50 3.14
CA LYS A 24 -2.78 11.54 2.62
C LYS A 24 -2.22 10.16 2.30
N LEU A 25 -0.90 10.03 2.16
CA LEU A 25 -0.23 8.77 1.82
C LEU A 25 0.92 8.52 2.79
N ARG A 26 0.87 7.38 3.48
CA ARG A 26 1.88 6.95 4.44
C ARG A 26 2.43 5.61 3.97
N LEU A 27 3.74 5.56 3.71
CA LEU A 27 4.41 4.39 3.16
C LEU A 27 5.24 3.70 4.23
N PHE A 28 5.06 2.39 4.37
CA PHE A 28 5.78 1.56 5.33
C PHE A 28 6.77 0.66 4.59
N GLY A 29 8.02 1.11 4.52
CA GLY A 29 9.12 0.41 3.83
C GLY A 29 10.13 -0.23 4.79
N GLY A 30 10.95 -1.16 4.28
CA GLY A 30 11.98 -1.86 5.06
C GLY A 30 12.16 -3.34 4.69
N LYS A 31 13.18 -3.98 5.29
CA LYS A 31 13.53 -5.40 5.05
C LYS A 31 12.37 -6.34 5.42
N GLY A 32 12.43 -7.59 4.96
CA GLY A 32 11.46 -8.63 5.37
C GLY A 32 11.48 -8.84 6.89
N GLY A 33 10.31 -9.06 7.50
CA GLY A 33 10.18 -9.39 8.93
C GLY A 33 10.33 -8.22 9.93
N VAL A 34 10.53 -6.97 9.49
CA VAL A 34 10.67 -5.82 10.42
C VAL A 34 9.35 -5.26 10.96
N GLY A 35 8.21 -5.89 10.65
CA GLY A 35 6.89 -5.49 11.16
C GLY A 35 6.13 -4.45 10.33
N LYS A 36 6.48 -4.24 9.06
CA LYS A 36 5.85 -3.21 8.19
C LYS A 36 4.32 -3.32 8.15
N THR A 37 3.81 -4.52 7.83
CA THR A 37 2.37 -4.76 7.74
C THR A 37 1.69 -4.53 9.08
N THR A 38 2.29 -5.02 10.16
CA THR A 38 1.78 -4.83 11.53
C THR A 38 1.69 -3.36 11.89
N THR A 39 2.75 -2.59 11.62
CA THR A 39 2.76 -1.14 11.90
C THR A 39 1.73 -0.41 11.02
N ALA A 40 1.64 -0.75 9.73
CA ALA A 40 0.64 -0.15 8.84
C ALA A 40 -0.79 -0.43 9.31
N ALA A 41 -1.09 -1.67 9.71
CA ALA A 41 -2.38 -2.06 10.25
C ALA A 41 -2.69 -1.31 11.55
N ALA A 42 -1.75 -1.26 12.50
CA ALA A 42 -1.90 -0.53 13.75
C ALA A 42 -2.11 0.98 13.54
N THR A 43 -1.36 1.60 12.62
CA THR A 43 -1.55 3.00 12.22
C THR A 43 -2.91 3.24 11.58
N SER A 44 -3.35 2.36 10.69
CA SER A 44 -4.66 2.50 10.06
C SER A 44 -5.81 2.39 11.06
N LEU A 45 -5.68 1.48 12.03
CA LEU A 45 -6.63 1.33 13.13
C LEU A 45 -6.69 2.59 13.98
N TYR A 46 -5.55 3.08 14.45
CA TYR A 46 -5.48 4.29 15.27
C TYR A 46 -6.12 5.50 14.57
N LEU A 47 -5.78 5.76 13.31
CA LEU A 47 -6.32 6.88 12.55
C LEU A 47 -7.83 6.75 12.33
N SER A 48 -8.33 5.53 12.07
CA SER A 48 -9.78 5.28 11.96
C SER A 48 -10.52 5.59 13.26
N GLU A 49 -9.91 5.31 14.41
CA GLU A 49 -10.46 5.62 15.74
C GLU A 49 -10.45 7.11 16.06
N GLN A 50 -9.60 7.90 15.38
CA GLN A 50 -9.64 9.36 15.43
C GLN A 50 -10.65 9.96 14.43
N GLY A 51 -11.43 9.11 13.74
CA GLY A 51 -12.45 9.53 12.78
C GLY A 51 -11.94 9.78 11.36
N GLU A 52 -10.68 9.46 11.05
CA GLU A 52 -10.18 9.52 9.68
C GLU A 52 -10.70 8.35 8.84
N LYS A 53 -11.09 8.61 7.59
CA LYS A 53 -11.40 7.55 6.62
C LYS A 53 -10.11 7.01 6.01
N VAL A 54 -9.74 5.78 6.36
CA VAL A 54 -8.44 5.18 6.04
C VAL A 54 -8.60 3.94 5.17
N LEU A 55 -7.75 3.83 4.15
CA LEU A 55 -7.52 2.60 3.39
C LEU A 55 -6.11 2.10 3.68
N VAL A 56 -5.98 0.88 4.21
CA VAL A 56 -4.69 0.17 4.30
C VAL A 56 -4.54 -0.78 3.13
N LEU A 57 -3.36 -0.77 2.52
CA LEU A 57 -3.05 -1.52 1.31
C LEU A 57 -1.79 -2.34 1.56
N SER A 58 -1.84 -3.62 1.21
CA SER A 58 -0.64 -4.45 1.07
C SER A 58 -0.43 -4.82 -0.39
N SER A 59 0.81 -4.70 -0.85
CA SER A 59 1.28 -5.24 -2.13
C SER A 59 2.25 -6.42 -1.93
N ASP A 60 2.37 -6.92 -0.69
CA ASP A 60 3.23 -8.05 -0.36
C ASP A 60 2.58 -9.35 -0.91
N PRO A 61 3.34 -10.25 -1.56
CA PRO A 61 2.83 -11.53 -2.01
C PRO A 61 2.19 -12.38 -0.91
N ALA A 62 2.59 -12.19 0.35
CA ALA A 62 2.02 -12.90 1.49
C ALA A 62 0.77 -12.18 2.05
N PRO A 63 -0.37 -12.89 2.22
CA PRO A 63 -1.65 -12.32 2.66
C PRO A 63 -1.62 -12.01 4.17
N SER A 64 -0.93 -10.94 4.54
CA SER A 64 -0.64 -10.60 5.93
C SER A 64 -1.71 -9.71 6.57
N LEU A 65 -2.52 -8.98 5.81
CA LEU A 65 -3.63 -8.19 6.37
C LEU A 65 -4.81 -9.06 6.73
N SER A 66 -5.06 -10.12 5.96
CA SER A 66 -6.12 -11.08 6.26
C SER A 66 -5.95 -11.72 7.63
N ASP A 67 -4.71 -12.12 7.94
CA ASP A 67 -4.35 -12.70 9.23
C ASP A 67 -4.45 -11.67 10.37
N ILE A 68 -3.95 -10.45 10.16
CA ILE A 68 -3.93 -9.41 11.20
C ILE A 68 -5.35 -8.96 11.58
N PHE A 69 -6.24 -8.80 10.60
CA PHE A 69 -7.60 -8.34 10.83
C PHE A 69 -8.60 -9.47 11.08
N GLU A 70 -8.16 -10.73 11.00
CA GLU A 70 -9.02 -11.91 11.09
C GLU A 70 -10.23 -11.83 10.13
N ARG A 71 -10.02 -11.25 8.94
CA ARG A 71 -11.02 -11.09 7.88
C ARG A 71 -10.41 -11.40 6.54
N ARG A 72 -11.20 -11.92 5.61
CA ARG A 72 -10.72 -12.15 4.24
C ARG A 72 -10.51 -10.81 3.52
N VAL A 73 -9.25 -10.43 3.30
CA VAL A 73 -8.85 -9.28 2.49
C VAL A 73 -8.26 -9.83 1.18
N GLY A 74 -8.62 -9.23 0.05
CA GLY A 74 -8.14 -9.65 -1.27
C GLY A 74 -8.06 -8.46 -2.22
N GLY A 75 -8.15 -8.73 -3.53
CA GLY A 75 -8.05 -7.69 -4.58
C GLY A 75 -9.19 -6.68 -4.63
N GLU A 76 -10.17 -6.77 -3.72
CA GLU A 76 -11.27 -5.81 -3.58
C GLU A 76 -11.21 -5.14 -2.21
N ILE A 77 -11.65 -3.88 -2.15
CA ILE A 77 -11.71 -3.12 -0.91
C ILE A 77 -12.77 -3.74 0.00
N VAL A 78 -12.35 -4.11 1.21
CA VAL A 78 -13.25 -4.62 2.26
C VAL A 78 -13.25 -3.66 3.45
N GLU A 79 -14.43 -3.48 4.06
CA GLU A 79 -14.54 -2.75 5.32
C GLU A 79 -14.13 -3.66 6.49
N ILE A 80 -13.17 -3.20 7.29
CA ILE A 80 -12.69 -3.91 8.48
C ILE A 80 -13.45 -3.45 9.73
N LYS A 81 -13.68 -2.14 9.83
CA LYS A 81 -14.51 -1.48 10.85
C LYS A 81 -14.91 -0.09 10.32
N GLU A 82 -15.70 0.63 11.10
CA GLU A 82 -16.05 2.03 10.78
C GLU A 82 -14.81 2.85 10.44
N ASN A 83 -14.85 3.50 9.28
CA ASN A 83 -13.78 4.33 8.71
C ASN A 83 -12.45 3.60 8.38
N LEU A 84 -12.38 2.27 8.48
CA LEU A 84 -11.19 1.48 8.13
C LEU A 84 -11.50 0.45 7.05
N TYR A 85 -10.77 0.57 5.94
CA TYR A 85 -10.88 -0.31 4.79
C TYR A 85 -9.53 -0.96 4.49
N ALA A 86 -9.53 -2.18 3.95
CA ALA A 86 -8.33 -2.90 3.58
C ALA A 86 -8.41 -3.47 2.15
N ILE A 87 -7.26 -3.61 1.50
CA ILE A 87 -7.10 -4.27 0.21
C ILE A 87 -5.71 -4.95 0.13
N GLU A 88 -5.65 -6.12 -0.48
CA GLU A 88 -4.41 -6.81 -0.85
C GLU A 88 -4.32 -6.88 -2.37
N ILE A 89 -3.34 -6.17 -2.93
CA ILE A 89 -3.17 -6.05 -4.38
C ILE A 89 -2.01 -6.94 -4.82
N ASP A 90 -2.26 -7.71 -5.87
CA ASP A 90 -1.22 -8.38 -6.63
C ASP A 90 -0.51 -7.35 -7.52
N ALA A 91 0.72 -6.99 -7.15
CA ALA A 91 1.50 -5.98 -7.86
C ALA A 91 1.76 -6.38 -9.32
N THR A 92 1.96 -7.66 -9.60
CA THR A 92 2.20 -8.16 -10.96
C THR A 92 0.96 -7.96 -11.81
N LYS A 93 -0.21 -8.38 -11.33
CA LYS A 93 -1.48 -8.17 -12.04
C LYS A 93 -1.83 -6.70 -12.20
N ALA A 94 -1.50 -5.86 -11.21
CA ALA A 94 -1.71 -4.42 -11.32
C ALA A 94 -0.85 -3.81 -12.44
N VAL A 95 0.39 -4.27 -12.59
CA VAL A 95 1.28 -3.87 -13.69
C VAL A 95 0.78 -4.38 -15.04
N GLU A 96 0.39 -5.65 -15.14
CA GLU A 96 -0.22 -6.23 -16.35
C GLU A 96 -1.44 -5.42 -16.78
N HIS A 97 -2.36 -5.12 -15.86
CA HIS A 97 -3.56 -4.34 -16.16
C HIS A 97 -3.23 -2.91 -16.64
N LEU A 98 -2.18 -2.28 -16.09
CA LEU A 98 -1.70 -0.99 -16.57
C LEU A 98 -1.11 -1.10 -17.98
N LYS A 99 -0.36 -2.16 -18.29
CA LYS A 99 0.16 -2.45 -19.63
C LYS A 99 -0.97 -2.67 -20.63
N ASP A 100 -1.98 -3.46 -20.30
CA ASP A 100 -3.12 -3.72 -21.19
C ASP A 100 -3.89 -2.42 -21.51
N LYS A 101 -4.11 -1.60 -20.48
CA LYS A 101 -4.92 -0.40 -20.60
C LYS A 101 -4.21 0.77 -21.27
N TYR A 102 -2.90 0.92 -21.00
CA TYR A 102 -2.15 2.10 -21.40
C TYR A 102 -0.92 1.77 -22.26
N GLY A 103 -0.54 0.51 -22.43
CA GLY A 103 0.63 0.09 -23.21
C GLY A 103 0.54 0.58 -24.64
N VAL A 104 -0.59 0.34 -25.32
CA VAL A 104 -0.83 0.84 -26.68
C VAL A 104 -0.76 2.37 -26.75
N VAL A 105 -1.29 3.07 -25.74
CA VAL A 105 -1.26 4.54 -25.69
C VAL A 105 0.16 5.06 -25.47
N ALA A 106 0.91 4.45 -24.57
CA ALA A 106 2.30 4.79 -24.29
C ALA A 106 3.19 4.56 -25.52
N LEU A 107 3.01 3.42 -26.20
CA LEU A 107 3.72 3.06 -27.43
C LEU A 107 3.37 4.00 -28.58
N ASN A 108 2.08 4.28 -28.80
CA ASN A 108 1.66 5.25 -29.81
C ASN A 108 2.22 6.65 -29.52
N THR A 109 2.32 7.05 -28.26
CA THR A 109 2.90 8.34 -27.89
C THR A 109 4.41 8.37 -28.13
N ILE A 110 5.14 7.36 -27.69
CA ILE A 110 6.60 7.30 -27.85
C ILE A 110 6.98 7.13 -29.33
N SER A 111 6.24 6.33 -30.10
CA SER A 111 6.48 6.13 -31.54
C SER A 111 6.41 7.43 -32.35
N THR A 112 5.67 8.45 -31.88
CA THR A 112 5.64 9.78 -32.52
C THR A 112 6.93 10.59 -32.34
N ILE A 113 7.73 10.26 -31.32
CA ILE A 113 8.95 11.00 -30.96
C ILE A 113 10.20 10.20 -31.32
N VAL A 114 10.12 8.88 -31.22
CA VAL A 114 11.18 7.92 -31.54
C VAL A 114 10.57 6.88 -32.46
N PRO A 115 11.06 6.67 -33.70
CA PRO A 115 10.59 5.57 -34.53
C PRO A 115 11.02 4.25 -33.87
N ILE A 116 10.07 3.56 -33.23
CA ILE A 116 10.27 2.23 -32.66
C ILE A 116 9.72 1.23 -33.68
N GLU A 117 10.53 0.26 -34.08
CA GLU A 117 10.14 -0.85 -34.95
C GLU A 117 9.22 -1.80 -34.17
N GLU A 118 8.18 -2.33 -34.84
CA GLU A 118 7.11 -3.15 -34.23
C GLU A 118 7.67 -4.39 -33.51
N GLU A 119 8.84 -4.89 -33.92
CA GLU A 119 9.56 -6.01 -33.31
C GLU A 119 10.12 -5.73 -31.90
N ALA A 120 10.33 -4.46 -31.52
CA ALA A 120 10.80 -4.11 -30.18
C ALA A 120 9.73 -4.31 -29.08
N LEU A 121 8.48 -4.57 -29.48
CA LEU A 121 7.36 -4.87 -28.58
C LEU A 121 7.47 -6.24 -27.92
N ASP A 122 8.05 -7.22 -28.63
CA ASP A 122 8.20 -8.60 -28.16
C ASP A 122 9.27 -8.74 -27.06
N ASP A 123 10.19 -7.77 -26.96
CA ASP A 123 11.26 -7.72 -25.96
C ASP A 123 10.80 -7.10 -24.62
N ILE A 124 9.57 -6.59 -24.53
CA ILE A 124 9.01 -6.12 -23.26
C ILE A 124 8.49 -7.36 -22.51
N PRO A 125 9.15 -7.82 -21.43
CA PRO A 125 8.75 -9.04 -20.74
C PRO A 125 7.29 -8.94 -20.29
N ASN A 126 6.50 -9.97 -20.62
CA ASN A 126 5.09 -10.12 -20.25
C ASN A 126 4.87 -9.83 -18.75
#